data_AF-A0A2D3PNK7-F1
#
_entry.id   AF-A0A2D3PNK7-F1
#
_cell.length_a   1.000
_cell.length_b   1.000
_cell.length_c   1.000
_cell.angle_alpha   90.00
_cell.angle_beta   90.00
_cell.angle_gamma   90.00
#
_symmetry.space_group_name_H-M   'P 1'
#
loop_
_entity.id
_entity.type
_entity.pdbx_description
1 polymer ?
#
loop_
_entity_poly.entity_id
_entity_poly.type
_entity_poly.pdbx_seq_one_letter_code
_entity_poly.pdbx_strand_id
1 'polypeptide(L)'
;MIKRMIILIVMGLTLSSCDFIHYGKIAIQDNVRRIEMERERKEARKKDAYAAAGNPEYEAGVELAIQDIMKRPVNKRVEFEGLTLLIPENTRLNLKHGNVVDEKTGYGIPILFERDDYCTKVFYSKKVRNNLYILIEYNDMDKDLDVIGQKIIKANGFSKNCK
;
A
#
# COMPACT_ATOMS: atom_id res chain seq x y z
N MET A 1 -54.06 3.46 -37.96
CA MET A 1 -52.67 3.96 -38.03
C MET A 1 -52.12 4.40 -36.67
N ILE A 2 -52.91 5.06 -35.81
CA ILE A 2 -52.52 5.50 -34.46
C ILE A 2 -51.97 4.35 -33.58
N LYS A 3 -52.60 3.16 -33.60
CA LYS A 3 -52.12 1.99 -32.84
C LYS A 3 -50.69 1.53 -33.22
N ARG A 4 -50.25 1.69 -34.47
CA ARG A 4 -48.88 1.35 -34.89
C ARG A 4 -47.87 2.44 -34.52
N MET A 5 -48.30 3.71 -34.48
CA MET A 5 -47.46 4.84 -34.07
C MET A 5 -47.15 4.83 -32.57
N ILE A 6 -48.13 4.50 -31.72
CA ILE A 6 -47.93 4.42 -30.26
C ILE A 6 -46.93 3.32 -29.89
N ILE A 7 -46.98 2.16 -30.57
CA ILE A 7 -46.05 1.05 -30.34
C ILE A 7 -44.61 1.46 -30.67
N LEU A 8 -44.38 2.22 -31.74
CA LEU A 8 -43.04 2.70 -32.11
C LEU A 8 -42.47 3.72 -31.12
N ILE A 9 -43.32 4.60 -30.55
CA ILE A 9 -42.90 5.57 -29.52
C ILE A 9 -42.53 4.86 -28.21
N VAL A 10 -43.32 3.86 -27.80
CA VAL A 10 -43.05 3.07 -26.59
C VAL A 10 -41.79 2.23 -26.74
N MET A 11 -41.57 1.62 -27.92
CA MET A 11 -40.38 0.80 -28.20
C MET A 11 -39.09 1.64 -28.28
N GLY A 12 -39.17 2.87 -28.79
CA GLY A 12 -38.05 3.83 -28.78
C GLY A 12 -37.66 4.31 -27.37
N LEU A 13 -38.64 4.51 -26.49
CA LEU A 13 -38.40 4.90 -25.09
C LEU A 13 -37.70 3.78 -24.29
N THR A 14 -38.10 2.52 -24.46
CA THR A 14 -37.46 1.38 -23.77
C THR A 14 -36.04 1.08 -24.25
N LEU A 15 -35.72 1.39 -25.51
CA LEU A 15 -34.37 1.21 -26.05
C LEU A 15 -33.42 2.33 -25.61
N SER A 16 -33.92 3.55 -25.40
CA SER A 16 -33.14 4.68 -24.86
C SER A 16 -32.81 4.59 -23.36
N SER A 17 -33.63 3.87 -22.58
CA SER A 17 -33.43 3.73 -21.13
C SER A 17 -32.32 2.75 -20.72
N CYS A 18 -31.95 1.81 -21.58
CA CYS A 18 -30.85 0.87 -21.30
C CYS A 18 -29.49 1.55 -21.35
N ASP A 19 -29.27 2.47 -22.29
CA ASP A 19 -28.04 3.24 -22.39
C ASP A 19 -27.89 4.20 -21.21
N PHE A 20 -28.96 4.90 -20.81
CA PHE A 20 -28.93 5.85 -19.69
C PHE A 20 -28.60 5.19 -18.34
N ILE A 21 -29.14 4.00 -18.06
CA ILE A 21 -28.82 3.23 -16.86
C ILE A 21 -27.38 2.71 -16.92
N HIS A 22 -26.90 2.32 -18.11
CA HIS A 22 -25.55 1.81 -18.28
C HIS A 22 -24.48 2.90 -18.08
N TYR A 23 -24.64 4.07 -18.70
CA TYR A 23 -23.76 5.23 -18.50
C TYR A 23 -23.88 5.81 -17.08
N GLY A 24 -25.09 5.84 -16.50
CA GLY A 24 -25.29 6.23 -15.10
C GLY A 24 -24.55 5.30 -14.12
N LYS A 25 -24.61 3.98 -14.35
CA LYS A 25 -23.91 2.98 -13.54
C LYS A 25 -22.38 3.08 -13.67
N ILE A 26 -21.86 3.29 -14.89
CA ILE A 26 -20.43 3.50 -15.12
C ILE A 26 -19.95 4.81 -14.48
N ALA A 27 -20.67 5.92 -14.66
CA ALA A 27 -20.32 7.21 -14.06
C ALA A 27 -20.38 7.17 -12.52
N ILE A 28 -21.36 6.48 -11.93
CA ILE A 28 -21.42 6.27 -10.48
C ILE A 28 -20.23 5.40 -10.02
N GLN A 29 -19.90 4.32 -10.74
CA GLN A 29 -18.76 3.47 -10.40
C GLN A 29 -17.42 4.20 -10.50
N ASP A 30 -17.22 5.03 -11.52
CA ASP A 30 -16.01 5.85 -11.68
C ASP A 30 -15.92 6.95 -10.61
N ASN A 31 -17.05 7.58 -10.26
CA ASN A 31 -17.10 8.56 -9.16
C ASN A 31 -16.81 7.92 -7.80
N VAL A 32 -17.38 6.74 -7.53
CA VAL A 32 -17.10 5.97 -6.30
C VAL A 32 -15.63 5.59 -6.25
N ARG A 33 -15.06 5.05 -7.34
CA ARG A 33 -13.63 4.72 -7.41
C ARG A 33 -12.75 5.94 -7.18
N ARG A 34 -13.09 7.09 -7.75
CA ARG A 34 -12.35 8.35 -7.52
C ARG A 34 -12.38 8.75 -6.06
N ILE A 35 -13.55 8.70 -5.42
CA ILE A 35 -13.70 9.02 -4.00
C ILE A 35 -12.90 8.06 -3.12
N GLU A 36 -12.90 6.76 -3.46
CA GLU A 36 -12.10 5.75 -2.76
C GLU A 36 -10.60 6.01 -2.90
N MET A 37 -10.10 6.26 -4.11
CA MET A 37 -8.70 6.61 -4.34
C MET A 37 -8.30 7.89 -3.59
N GLU A 38 -9.17 8.91 -3.55
CA GLU A 38 -8.90 10.12 -2.77
C GLU A 38 -8.84 9.85 -1.27
N ARG A 39 -9.70 8.97 -0.76
CA ARG A 39 -9.67 8.54 0.64
C ARG A 39 -8.40 7.76 0.95
N GLU A 40 -8.05 6.78 0.12
CA GLU A 40 -6.82 6.01 0.28
C GLU A 40 -5.58 6.89 0.23
N ARG A 41 -5.53 7.86 -0.69
CA ARG A 41 -4.44 8.83 -0.77
C ARG A 41 -4.32 9.67 0.50
N LYS A 42 -5.45 10.07 1.09
CA LYS A 42 -5.47 10.80 2.38
C LYS A 42 -5.00 9.89 3.52
N GLU A 43 -5.46 8.64 3.56
CA GLU A 43 -5.05 7.67 4.56
C GLU A 43 -3.55 7.35 4.48
N ALA A 44 -3.01 7.10 3.29
CA ALA A 44 -1.60 6.81 3.07
C ALA A 44 -0.67 7.98 3.45
N ARG A 45 -1.19 9.22 3.43
CA ARG A 45 -0.45 10.45 3.80
C ARG A 45 -0.60 10.86 5.26
N LYS A 46 -1.28 10.05 6.08
CA LYS A 46 -1.31 10.24 7.53
C LYS A 46 0.10 10.11 8.11
N LYS A 47 0.30 10.75 9.26
CA LYS A 47 1.60 10.85 9.93
C LYS A 47 2.32 9.52 10.08
N ASP A 48 1.61 8.44 10.42
CA ASP A 48 2.17 7.12 10.68
C ASP A 48 2.08 6.13 9.51
N ALA A 49 1.65 6.61 8.33
CA ALA A 49 1.54 5.81 7.11
C ALA A 49 2.75 6.00 6.19
N TYR A 50 2.94 5.08 5.25
CA TYR A 50 4.13 5.03 4.38
C TYR A 50 4.32 6.27 3.49
N ALA A 51 3.24 6.95 3.09
CA ALA A 51 3.32 8.15 2.25
C ALA A 51 3.35 9.45 3.06
N ALA A 52 3.65 9.39 4.37
CA ALA A 52 3.89 10.56 5.20
C ALA A 52 5.00 11.46 4.63
N ALA A 53 6.04 10.88 4.04
CA ALA A 53 7.11 11.62 3.36
C ALA A 53 6.58 12.51 2.20
N GLY A 54 5.47 12.14 1.57
CA GLY A 54 4.84 12.94 0.51
C GLY A 54 3.78 13.94 1.00
N ASN A 55 3.69 14.14 2.32
CA ASN A 55 2.84 15.15 2.94
C ASN A 55 3.74 16.33 3.39
N PRO A 56 3.56 17.55 2.85
CA PRO A 56 4.39 18.70 3.19
C PRO A 56 4.47 19.03 4.69
N GLU A 57 3.45 18.66 5.47
CA GLU A 57 3.44 18.83 6.93
C GLU A 57 4.44 17.91 7.64
N TYR A 58 4.70 16.72 7.09
CA TYR A 58 5.45 15.65 7.74
C TYR A 58 6.79 15.34 7.07
N GLU A 59 6.97 15.70 5.80
CA GLU A 59 8.13 15.39 4.96
C GLU A 59 9.48 15.58 5.68
N ALA A 60 9.77 16.79 6.15
CA ALA A 60 11.02 17.08 6.87
C ALA A 60 11.18 16.28 8.17
N GLY A 61 10.07 16.00 8.88
CA GLY A 61 10.07 15.18 10.08
C GLY A 61 10.35 13.71 9.79
N VAL A 62 9.82 13.20 8.68
CA VAL A 62 10.05 11.83 8.20
C VAL A 62 11.51 11.66 7.77
N GLU A 63 12.10 12.62 7.05
CA GLU A 63 13.51 12.58 6.67
C GLU A 63 14.43 12.50 7.90
N LEU A 64 14.19 13.33 8.92
CA LEU A 64 14.95 13.28 10.18
C LEU A 64 14.77 11.94 10.91
N ALA A 65 13.56 11.37 10.89
CA ALA A 65 13.29 10.06 11.47
C ALA A 65 14.03 8.94 10.72
N ILE A 66 14.06 8.98 9.39
CA ILE A 66 14.82 8.04 8.54
C ILE A 66 16.32 8.09 8.91
N GLN A 67 16.91 9.29 8.97
CA GLN A 67 18.33 9.45 9.29
C GLN A 67 18.71 8.95 10.69
N ASP A 68 17.80 9.09 11.66
CA ASP A 68 17.99 8.55 13.00
C ASP A 68 17.85 7.01 13.02
N ILE A 69 16.78 6.48 12.41
CA ILE A 69 16.52 5.03 12.30
C ILE A 69 17.65 4.31 11.59
N MET A 70 18.23 4.91 10.55
CA MET A 70 19.37 4.37 9.80
C MET A 70 20.54 4.01 10.71
N LYS A 71 20.71 4.68 11.85
CA LYS A 71 21.81 4.46 12.79
C LYS A 71 21.49 3.39 13.84
N ARG A 72 20.22 3.00 13.98
CA ARG A 72 19.77 2.05 15.00
C ARG A 72 20.13 0.60 14.65
N PRO A 73 20.28 -0.28 15.66
CA PRO A 73 20.37 -1.72 15.43
C PRO A 73 19.02 -2.29 15.00
N VAL A 74 19.06 -3.41 14.25
CA VAL A 74 17.88 -4.16 13.79
C VAL A 74 17.75 -5.44 14.60
N ASN A 75 17.07 -5.33 15.75
CA ASN A 75 16.91 -6.41 16.74
C ASN A 75 15.56 -6.37 17.46
N LYS A 76 14.69 -5.39 17.17
CA LYS A 76 13.32 -5.35 17.69
C LYS A 76 12.50 -6.43 17.00
N ARG A 77 11.90 -7.32 17.79
CA ARG A 77 11.02 -8.39 17.29
C ARG A 77 9.59 -7.90 17.15
N VAL A 78 8.98 -8.17 15.99
CA VAL A 78 7.55 -7.95 15.73
C VAL A 78 6.97 -9.16 15.02
N GLU A 79 5.69 -9.47 15.29
CA GLU A 79 4.98 -10.54 14.60
C GLU A 79 4.23 -9.99 13.39
N PHE A 80 4.42 -10.63 12.24
CA PHE A 80 3.71 -10.30 11.00
C PHE A 80 3.42 -11.57 10.22
N GLU A 81 2.13 -11.86 9.97
CA GLU A 81 1.70 -12.99 9.14
C GLU A 81 2.26 -14.36 9.58
N GLY A 82 2.46 -14.54 10.89
CA GLY A 82 3.01 -15.77 11.48
C GLY A 82 4.54 -15.89 11.38
N LEU A 83 5.22 -14.81 11.01
CA LEU A 83 6.67 -14.68 11.03
C LEU A 83 7.11 -13.63 12.06
N THR A 84 8.09 -13.97 12.88
CA THR A 84 8.82 -12.98 13.69
C THR A 84 9.81 -12.23 12.80
N LEU A 85 9.60 -10.94 12.60
CA LEU A 85 10.49 -10.03 11.88
C LEU A 85 11.36 -9.24 12.86
N LEU A 86 12.59 -8.95 12.45
CA LEU A 86 13.49 -8.00 13.10
C LEU A 86 13.42 -6.65 12.38
N ILE A 87 13.03 -5.61 13.10
CA ILE A 87 12.98 -4.23 12.63
C ILE A 87 13.91 -3.34 13.49
N PRO A 88 14.20 -2.08 13.09
CA PRO A 88 15.01 -1.17 13.89
C PRO A 88 14.45 -0.94 15.29
N GLU A 89 15.31 -0.72 16.28
CA GLU A 89 14.87 -0.40 17.65
C GLU A 89 14.01 0.88 17.72
N ASN A 90 13.14 0.93 18.73
CA ASN A 90 12.15 2.01 18.93
C ASN A 90 11.30 2.28 17.68
N THR A 91 10.98 1.22 16.95
CA THR A 91 10.02 1.25 15.84
C THR A 91 8.94 0.18 16.05
N ARG A 92 7.79 0.40 15.44
CA ARG A 92 6.66 -0.53 15.39
C ARG A 92 6.22 -0.77 13.96
N LEU A 93 5.46 -1.84 13.74
CA LEU A 93 4.78 -2.07 12.46
C LEU A 93 3.40 -1.42 12.47
N ASN A 94 3.05 -0.73 11.39
CA ASN A 94 1.68 -0.30 11.13
C ASN A 94 0.93 -1.44 10.43
N LEU A 95 0.15 -2.24 11.16
CA LEU A 95 -0.56 -3.39 10.58
C LEU A 95 -1.58 -3.02 9.50
N LYS A 96 -2.06 -1.77 9.47
CA LYS A 96 -2.98 -1.31 8.41
C LYS A 96 -2.28 -1.11 7.07
N HIS A 97 -1.02 -0.67 7.09
CA HIS A 97 -0.28 -0.24 5.91
C HIS A 97 1.01 -1.05 5.68
N GLY A 98 1.35 -1.99 6.56
CA GLY A 98 2.57 -2.78 6.49
C GLY A 98 3.86 -2.00 6.77
N ASN A 99 3.81 -0.69 7.01
CA ASN A 99 5.01 0.14 7.08
C ASN A 99 5.62 0.24 8.48
N VAL A 100 6.93 0.49 8.53
CA VAL A 100 7.63 0.81 9.79
C VAL A 100 7.22 2.21 10.26
N VAL A 101 7.04 2.37 11.57
CA VAL A 101 6.75 3.66 12.22
C VAL A 101 7.75 3.90 13.33
N ASP A 102 8.33 5.09 13.35
CA ASP A 102 9.16 5.53 14.45
C ASP A 102 8.31 5.75 15.71
N GLU A 103 8.59 5.03 16.80
CA GLU A 103 7.79 5.16 18.04
C GLU A 103 8.02 6.50 18.73
N LYS A 104 9.20 7.11 18.55
CA LYS A 104 9.55 8.40 19.17
C LYS A 104 8.77 9.56 18.57
N THR A 105 8.70 9.64 17.25
CA THR A 105 8.08 10.77 16.54
C THR A 105 6.66 10.47 16.04
N GLY A 106 6.33 9.19 15.88
CA GLY A 106 5.10 8.71 15.26
C GLY A 106 5.11 8.76 13.73
N TYR A 107 6.26 9.05 13.09
CA TYR A 107 6.34 9.14 11.64
C TYR A 107 6.43 7.77 10.95
N GLY A 108 5.63 7.60 9.91
CA GLY A 108 5.66 6.44 9.04
C GLY A 108 6.83 6.52 8.06
N ILE A 109 7.63 5.47 8.05
CA ILE A 109 8.78 5.30 7.18
C ILE A 109 8.33 4.50 5.94
N PRO A 110 8.73 4.89 4.72
CA PRO A 110 8.37 4.19 3.48
C PRO A 110 9.17 2.89 3.28
N ILE A 111 9.12 2.01 4.28
CA ILE A 111 9.60 0.63 4.25
C ILE A 111 8.42 -0.24 4.66
N LEU A 112 7.87 -0.99 3.72
CA LEU A 112 6.64 -1.75 3.85
C LEU A 112 6.93 -3.25 3.85
N PHE A 113 6.10 -3.99 4.57
CA PHE A 113 6.01 -5.44 4.48
C PHE A 113 4.63 -5.83 3.99
N GLU A 114 4.60 -6.65 2.94
CA GLU A 114 3.36 -7.11 2.33
C GLU A 114 3.33 -8.62 2.26
N ARG A 115 2.14 -9.20 2.33
CA ARG A 115 1.93 -10.63 2.07
C ARG A 115 1.59 -10.84 0.61
N ASP A 116 2.18 -11.87 0.05
CA ASP A 116 1.88 -12.31 -1.30
C ASP A 116 1.75 -13.84 -1.36
N ASP A 117 1.00 -14.34 -2.33
CA ASP A 117 0.82 -15.77 -2.58
C ASP A 117 1.75 -16.33 -3.67
N TYR A 118 2.67 -15.50 -4.16
CA TYR A 118 3.72 -15.91 -5.08
C TYR A 118 5.05 -15.25 -4.71
N CYS A 119 6.13 -15.79 -5.29
CA CYS A 119 7.44 -15.16 -5.18
C CYS A 119 7.71 -14.26 -6.38
N THR A 120 8.21 -13.06 -6.11
CA THR A 120 8.71 -12.12 -7.11
C THR A 120 10.23 -11.97 -7.03
N LYS A 121 10.87 -11.71 -8.18
CA LYS A 121 12.30 -11.33 -8.26
C LYS A 121 12.52 -9.81 -8.16
N VAL A 122 11.43 -9.03 -8.23
CA VAL A 122 11.46 -7.56 -8.16
C VAL A 122 11.81 -7.13 -6.73
N PHE A 123 11.03 -7.63 -5.77
CA PHE A 123 11.22 -7.37 -4.35
C PHE A 123 12.00 -8.48 -3.66
N TYR A 124 12.61 -8.14 -2.53
CA TYR A 124 13.16 -9.15 -1.64
C TYR A 124 12.00 -9.85 -0.94
N SER A 125 12.02 -11.18 -0.93
CA SER A 125 10.94 -12.00 -0.35
C SER A 125 11.47 -13.02 0.64
N LYS A 126 10.59 -13.46 1.53
CA LYS A 126 10.82 -14.55 2.46
C LYS A 126 9.60 -15.46 2.52
N LYS A 127 9.82 -16.74 2.23
CA LYS A 127 8.77 -17.76 2.33
C LYS A 127 8.43 -18.02 3.80
N VAL A 128 7.14 -17.98 4.12
CA VAL A 128 6.64 -18.28 5.46
C VAL A 128 6.12 -19.71 5.53
N ARG A 129 5.15 -20.06 4.67
CA ARG A 129 4.54 -21.40 4.58
C ARG A 129 3.81 -21.59 3.26
N ASN A 130 3.78 -22.81 2.71
CA ASN A 130 3.10 -23.10 1.44
C ASN A 130 3.48 -22.09 0.35
N ASN A 131 2.50 -21.34 -0.19
CA ASN A 131 2.69 -20.28 -1.16
C ASN A 131 2.71 -18.88 -0.51
N LEU A 132 2.67 -18.76 0.81
CA LEU A 132 2.72 -17.47 1.51
C LEU A 132 4.15 -16.95 1.58
N TYR A 133 4.38 -15.80 0.96
CA TYR A 133 5.60 -15.01 1.00
C TYR A 133 5.33 -13.68 1.72
N ILE A 134 6.35 -13.18 2.42
CA ILE A 134 6.39 -11.79 2.86
C ILE A 134 7.39 -11.07 1.95
N LEU A 135 6.97 -9.93 1.41
CA LEU A 135 7.78 -9.02 0.60
C LEU A 135 8.23 -7.85 1.47
N ILE A 136 9.39 -7.28 1.15
CA ILE A 136 9.81 -5.97 1.66
C ILE A 136 9.94 -4.98 0.50
N GLU A 137 9.24 -3.85 0.63
CA GLU A 137 9.15 -2.81 -0.40
C GLU A 137 9.65 -1.47 0.13
N TYR A 138 10.56 -0.86 -0.62
CA TYR A 138 11.09 0.49 -0.38
C TYR A 138 11.78 1.01 -1.64
N ASN A 139 12.04 2.31 -1.69
CA ASN A 139 12.82 2.92 -2.78
C ASN A 139 14.31 2.70 -2.54
N ASP A 140 14.94 1.76 -3.26
CA ASP A 140 16.36 1.45 -3.14
C ASP A 140 17.29 2.50 -3.77
N MET A 141 16.73 3.46 -4.53
CA MET A 141 17.47 4.62 -5.02
C MET A 141 17.68 5.69 -3.94
N ASP A 142 16.86 5.67 -2.87
CA ASP A 142 17.08 6.49 -1.69
C ASP A 142 18.12 5.81 -0.80
N LYS A 143 19.26 6.48 -0.62
CA LYS A 143 20.41 5.91 0.10
C LYS A 143 20.12 5.64 1.56
N ASP A 144 19.35 6.50 2.22
CA ASP A 144 19.08 6.35 3.64
C ASP A 144 18.07 5.22 3.87
N LEU A 145 17.05 5.12 3.00
CA LEU A 145 16.12 3.98 3.01
C LEU A 145 16.81 2.66 2.66
N ASP A 146 17.71 2.63 1.67
CA ASP A 146 18.42 1.40 1.31
C ASP A 146 19.30 0.89 2.45
N VAL A 147 19.97 1.77 3.20
CA VAL A 147 20.74 1.33 4.38
C VAL A 147 19.82 0.64 5.40
N ILE A 148 18.63 1.17 5.66
CA ILE A 148 17.67 0.54 6.59
C ILE A 148 17.14 -0.77 5.99
N GLY A 149 16.70 -0.74 4.73
CA GLY A 149 16.16 -1.89 4.01
C GLY A 149 17.13 -3.05 3.97
N GLN A 150 18.39 -2.83 3.59
CA GLN A 150 19.43 -3.86 3.56
C GLN A 150 19.73 -4.45 4.94
N LYS A 151 19.73 -3.63 6.00
CA LYS A 151 19.89 -4.14 7.38
C LYS A 151 18.75 -5.08 7.75
N ILE A 152 17.51 -4.71 7.44
CA ILE A 152 16.32 -5.54 7.68
C ILE A 152 16.39 -6.83 6.85
N ILE A 153 16.67 -6.74 5.55
CA ILE A 153 16.82 -7.88 4.64
C ILE A 153 17.83 -8.87 5.20
N LYS A 154 19.01 -8.39 5.58
CA LYS A 154 20.09 -9.24 6.12
C LYS A 154 19.71 -9.86 7.46
N ALA A 155 19.15 -9.09 8.39
CA ALA A 155 18.76 -9.58 9.71
C ALA A 155 17.68 -10.67 9.64
N ASN A 156 16.82 -10.60 8.63
CA ASN A 156 15.69 -11.51 8.47
C ASN A 156 15.92 -12.60 7.42
N GLY A 157 16.98 -12.52 6.62
CA GLY A 157 17.25 -13.51 5.55
C GLY A 157 16.26 -13.42 4.38
N PHE A 158 15.80 -12.22 4.02
CA PHE A 158 15.06 -12.03 2.78
C PHE A 158 15.99 -12.21 1.57
N SER A 159 15.43 -12.61 0.44
CA SER A 159 16.21 -12.80 -0.79
C SER A 159 15.40 -12.47 -2.04
N LYS A 160 16.07 -12.07 -3.12
CA LYS A 160 15.45 -11.98 -4.46
C LYS A 160 15.34 -13.34 -5.16
N ASN A 161 15.78 -14.41 -4.49
CA ASN A 161 15.74 -15.76 -5.03
C ASN A 161 14.42 -16.40 -4.65
N CYS A 162 13.60 -16.70 -5.67
CA CYS A 162 12.40 -17.51 -5.48
C CYS A 162 12.80 -18.95 -5.22
N LYS A 163 12.84 -19.30 -3.94
CA LYS A 163 13.10 -20.65 -3.42
C LYS A 163 11.86 -21.21 -2.73
#